data_AF-A0A7S2M549-F1
#
_entry.id   AF-A0A7S2M549-F1
#
_cell.length_a   1.000
_cell.length_b   1.000
_cell.length_c   1.000
_cell.angle_alpha   90.00
_cell.angle_beta   90.00
_cell.angle_gamma   90.00
#
_symmetry.space_group_name_H-M   'P 1'
#
loop_
_entity.id
_entity.type
_entity.pdbx_description
1 polymer ?
#
loop_
_entity_poly.entity_id
_entity_poly.type
_entity_poly.pdbx_seq_one_letter_code
_entity_poly.pdbx_strand_id
1 'polypeptide(L)'
;MADDEPAADNAAEPPADAAAEEVAADADADDIGGNIADERTDNDGIDDADDTTEPKTVDDYRRKMLADRSVYIGNKSYNGYLQDQGTNLSAAQKEQLKKNKNKRFTKQICHGDKLYPQLYQLACLIYIKMTNESYGAQYFTRTTSTKSNAVHPIGQFIANNRIKVPRGDFHTHQSEEFQALLKDDDYKDKDVIYYLPQREMLNHFFGTWGVDFSALLKPTVDDKLRLLGIVLTHEEMKDYIPDIMDKRRGEGGWQPIDSASSRARAAWPILLRLFTDADVKVLFPGKWIEDEFKQRINDKAGDPDFYSNHGNFNPNNKERMALPWDTKTIKFVFKDGHTDYEGMMKYYTMGTGGGDGAPENFADWWDRDESHIMTYTPQRAQLFYLAIVFMWDKLKNFPLTPPCAKMPPGCGREDEEGDDSSKTPVPTKSNKSDGTILKAIEKFSEKRMETTKELINAIQGKDDSDKETGMDSKDRAALIVERISKTWDTQKKFEEDLTNYKNKRTRIETKYATDEKKKKKKMKKVDGEITSCKEMIKSLKKTLDTYRKDLNDVNNDGTKRLNYDGNESDSSSASGSSNSSNESDSD
;
A
#
# COMPACT_ATOMS: atom_id res chain seq x y z
N MET A 1 -30.89 66.80 -2.84
CA MET A 1 -30.22 67.66 -1.84
C MET A 1 -28.88 66.99 -1.57
N ALA A 2 -28.03 67.02 -2.59
CA ALA A 2 -27.11 68.13 -2.97
C ALA A 2 -25.83 67.96 -2.13
N ASP A 3 -24.82 67.24 -2.62
CA ASP A 3 -23.93 67.45 -3.78
C ASP A 3 -22.63 68.15 -3.36
N ASP A 4 -21.56 67.77 -4.07
CA ASP A 4 -20.28 68.44 -4.30
C ASP A 4 -19.06 68.20 -3.37
N GLU A 5 -18.19 67.30 -3.89
CA GLU A 5 -16.81 67.56 -4.34
C GLU A 5 -15.68 67.94 -3.34
N PRO A 6 -14.37 67.84 -3.73
CA PRO A 6 -13.77 67.26 -4.95
C PRO A 6 -12.56 66.33 -4.72
N ALA A 7 -12.14 65.72 -5.84
CA ALA A 7 -10.88 65.04 -6.07
C ALA A 7 -9.66 66.00 -6.16
N ALA A 8 -8.45 65.47 -5.92
CA ALA A 8 -7.20 66.02 -6.47
C ALA A 8 -6.13 64.93 -6.65
N ASP A 9 -5.69 64.82 -7.91
CA ASP A 9 -4.46 64.21 -8.42
C ASP A 9 -3.18 64.70 -7.72
N ASN A 10 -2.17 63.83 -7.57
CA ASN A 10 -0.93 63.91 -8.38
C ASN A 10 0.19 63.00 -7.85
N ALA A 11 0.67 62.17 -8.78
CA ALA A 11 2.05 61.78 -9.08
C ALA A 11 3.19 62.17 -8.13
N ALA A 12 4.03 61.17 -7.80
CA ALA A 12 5.50 61.28 -7.88
C ALA A 12 6.14 59.88 -7.77
N GLU A 13 6.52 59.31 -8.92
CA GLU A 13 7.60 58.33 -9.01
C GLU A 13 8.96 59.00 -8.71
N PRO A 14 9.94 58.27 -8.16
CA PRO A 14 11.34 58.56 -8.42
C PRO A 14 11.98 57.48 -9.33
N PRO A 15 12.99 57.87 -10.14
CA PRO A 15 13.43 57.13 -11.31
C PRO A 15 14.47 56.03 -11.03
N ALA A 16 14.59 55.16 -12.02
CA ALA A 16 15.67 54.22 -12.26
C ALA A 16 16.94 54.91 -12.82
N ASP A 17 18.02 54.13 -12.81
CA ASP A 17 19.31 54.28 -13.50
C ASP A 17 20.39 55.20 -12.89
N ALA A 18 21.51 54.56 -12.49
CA ALA A 18 22.82 54.87 -13.06
C ALA A 18 23.79 53.69 -12.84
N ALA A 19 24.56 53.42 -13.89
CA ALA A 19 25.41 52.28 -14.11
C ALA A 19 26.80 52.38 -13.45
N ALA A 20 27.42 51.21 -13.35
CA ALA A 20 28.83 50.87 -13.55
C ALA A 20 29.92 51.95 -13.36
N GLU A 21 30.88 51.66 -12.50
CA GLU A 21 32.27 52.01 -12.79
C GLU A 21 33.23 50.91 -12.29
N GLU A 22 34.02 50.46 -13.26
CA GLU A 22 35.06 49.45 -13.24
C GLU A 22 36.37 50.14 -12.84
N VAL A 23 37.08 49.63 -11.83
CA VAL A 23 38.46 50.06 -11.55
C VAL A 23 39.32 48.84 -11.30
N ALA A 24 40.09 48.51 -12.33
CA ALA A 24 41.29 47.68 -12.26
C ALA A 24 42.42 48.46 -11.55
N ALA A 25 43.21 47.76 -10.75
CA ALA A 25 44.54 48.21 -10.34
C ALA A 25 45.47 47.00 -10.22
N ASP A 26 46.33 46.86 -11.23
CA ASP A 26 47.63 46.21 -11.18
C ASP A 26 48.52 46.90 -10.13
N ALA A 27 49.37 46.13 -9.44
CA ALA A 27 50.78 46.44 -9.20
C ALA A 27 51.45 45.32 -8.36
N ASP A 28 52.33 44.59 -9.05
CA ASP A 28 53.74 44.33 -8.72
C ASP A 28 54.17 43.76 -7.35
N ALA A 29 54.60 42.50 -7.46
CA ALA A 29 55.86 41.90 -7.04
C ALA A 29 56.88 42.73 -6.23
N ASP A 30 57.36 42.10 -5.14
CA ASP A 30 58.77 41.98 -4.71
C ASP A 30 58.79 40.85 -3.65
N ASP A 31 59.26 39.64 -3.94
CA ASP A 31 60.67 39.18 -3.89
C ASP A 31 61.36 39.39 -2.53
N ILE A 32 61.30 38.38 -1.65
CA ILE A 32 62.44 37.96 -0.81
C ILE A 32 62.39 36.43 -0.65
N GLY A 33 63.38 35.77 -1.25
CA GLY A 33 63.55 34.33 -1.19
C GLY A 33 64.27 33.78 0.05
N GLY A 34 64.41 32.45 0.04
CA GLY A 34 65.49 31.71 0.67
C GLY A 34 65.17 31.05 2.02
N ASN A 35 64.82 29.76 2.01
CA ASN A 35 65.86 28.71 2.10
C ASN A 35 65.30 27.28 2.06
N ILE A 36 66.15 26.45 1.46
CA ILE A 36 66.00 25.04 1.10
C ILE A 36 66.41 24.13 2.26
N ALA A 37 65.65 23.05 2.45
CA ALA A 37 66.00 21.71 2.95
C ALA A 37 64.69 21.03 3.40
N ASP A 38 64.38 19.76 3.20
CA ASP A 38 64.94 18.66 2.43
C ASP A 38 63.81 17.60 2.39
N GLU A 39 63.62 16.98 1.23
CA GLU A 39 63.11 15.63 0.98
C GLU A 39 62.31 14.89 2.07
N ARG A 40 61.01 14.67 1.80
CA ARG A 40 60.42 13.31 1.75
C ARG A 40 59.08 13.33 1.01
N THR A 41 59.12 12.80 -0.20
CA THR A 41 57.97 12.46 -1.02
C THR A 41 57.30 11.20 -0.49
N ASP A 42 56.20 11.34 0.23
CA ASP A 42 55.19 10.29 0.32
C ASP A 42 53.99 10.75 -0.50
N ASN A 43 53.81 10.02 -1.59
CA ASN A 43 52.87 10.25 -2.67
C ASN A 43 51.48 9.75 -2.23
N ASP A 44 50.79 10.53 -1.41
CA ASP A 44 49.35 10.34 -1.20
C ASP A 44 48.63 11.04 -2.36
N GLY A 45 48.32 10.24 -3.38
CA GLY A 45 47.42 10.62 -4.46
C GLY A 45 46.08 11.05 -3.86
N ILE A 46 45.93 12.36 -3.70
CA ILE A 46 44.62 13.01 -3.64
C ILE A 46 44.10 12.89 -5.07
N ASP A 47 43.40 11.79 -5.32
CA ASP A 47 42.44 11.71 -6.41
C ASP A 47 41.44 12.84 -6.14
N ASP A 48 41.61 13.97 -6.84
CA ASP A 48 40.55 14.91 -7.13
C ASP A 48 39.51 14.18 -8.00
N ALA A 49 38.77 13.29 -7.35
CA ALA A 49 37.54 12.74 -7.87
C ALA A 49 36.57 13.91 -7.96
N ASP A 50 36.42 14.42 -9.17
CA ASP A 50 35.28 15.20 -9.63
C ASP A 50 33.98 14.45 -9.26
N ASP A 51 33.50 14.68 -8.04
CA ASP A 51 32.30 14.08 -7.45
C ASP A 51 31.06 14.78 -8.01
N THR A 52 30.89 14.64 -9.32
CA THR A 52 29.64 14.91 -10.03
C THR A 52 28.67 13.73 -9.92
N THR A 53 28.94 12.74 -9.06
CA THR A 53 28.00 11.64 -8.89
C THR A 53 26.75 12.15 -8.17
N GLU A 54 25.64 12.18 -8.91
CA GLU A 54 24.34 12.50 -8.34
C GLU A 54 24.10 11.64 -7.09
N PRO A 55 23.66 12.24 -5.96
CA PRO A 55 23.47 11.51 -4.71
C PRO A 55 22.53 10.33 -4.91
N LYS A 56 22.99 9.11 -4.59
CA LYS A 56 22.27 7.86 -4.91
C LYS A 56 21.38 7.36 -3.78
N THR A 57 21.64 7.81 -2.55
CA THR A 57 20.91 7.39 -1.35
C THR A 57 20.30 8.57 -0.58
N VAL A 58 19.31 8.28 0.28
CA VAL A 58 18.74 9.27 1.22
C VAL A 58 19.83 9.89 2.08
N ASP A 59 20.80 9.09 2.52
CA ASP A 59 21.91 9.58 3.34
C ASP A 59 22.92 10.40 2.53
N ASP A 60 23.05 10.19 1.23
CA ASP A 60 23.81 11.07 0.34
C ASP A 60 23.12 12.42 0.18
N TYR A 61 21.81 12.43 -0.09
CA TYR A 61 21.04 13.67 -0.14
C TYR A 61 21.04 14.40 1.20
N ARG A 62 20.91 13.67 2.32
CA ARG A 62 21.01 14.22 3.66
C ARG A 62 22.41 14.78 3.90
N ARG A 63 23.49 14.06 3.58
CA ARG A 63 24.86 14.53 3.73
C ARG A 63 25.11 15.77 2.89
N LYS A 64 24.71 15.75 1.61
CA LYS A 64 24.79 16.89 0.69
C LYS A 64 24.02 18.10 1.23
N MET A 65 22.78 17.91 1.69
CA MET A 65 21.97 18.97 2.30
C MET A 65 22.60 19.53 3.59
N LEU A 66 23.17 18.68 4.45
CA LEU A 66 23.85 19.14 5.66
C LEU A 66 25.18 19.85 5.36
N ALA A 67 25.84 19.52 4.24
CA ALA A 67 27.05 20.19 3.77
C ALA A 67 26.77 21.53 3.07
N ASP A 68 25.60 21.65 2.44
CA ASP A 68 25.17 22.84 1.72
C ASP A 68 24.93 24.02 2.68
N ARG A 69 25.79 25.04 2.63
CA ARG A 69 25.67 26.22 3.50
C ARG A 69 24.45 27.10 3.15
N SER A 70 23.89 26.98 1.95
CA SER A 70 22.78 27.82 1.49
C SER A 70 21.45 27.54 2.23
N VAL A 71 21.26 26.29 2.71
CA VAL A 71 20.07 25.89 3.48
C VAL A 71 20.10 26.41 4.93
N TYR A 72 21.26 26.84 5.44
CA TYR A 72 21.41 27.36 6.79
C TYR A 72 20.94 28.82 6.88
N ILE A 73 20.53 29.22 8.07
CA ILE A 73 20.23 30.61 8.42
C ILE A 73 21.50 31.23 8.99
N GLY A 74 21.78 32.49 8.64
CA GLY A 74 22.93 33.21 9.19
C GLY A 74 22.90 33.21 10.73
N ASN A 75 24.05 32.94 11.34
CA ASN A 75 24.16 32.71 12.79
C ASN A 75 23.57 33.84 13.63
N LYS A 76 23.80 35.11 13.25
CA LYS A 76 23.25 36.27 13.97
C LYS A 76 21.72 36.23 14.04
N SER A 77 21.06 36.05 12.91
CA SER A 77 19.59 35.97 12.84
C SER A 77 19.06 34.72 13.55
N TYR A 78 19.69 33.57 13.31
CA TYR A 78 19.27 32.30 13.93
C TYR A 78 19.33 32.39 15.46
N ASN A 79 20.51 32.72 15.99
CA ASN A 79 20.74 32.77 17.43
C ASN A 79 19.95 33.90 18.09
N GLY A 80 19.79 35.04 17.42
CA GLY A 80 19.02 36.19 17.91
C GLY A 80 17.57 35.83 18.19
N TYR A 81 16.88 35.19 17.23
CA TYR A 81 15.50 34.75 17.44
C TYR A 81 15.36 33.55 18.38
N LEU A 82 16.40 32.72 18.51
CA LEU A 82 16.39 31.55 19.38
C LEU A 82 16.28 31.92 20.87
N GLN A 83 16.72 33.13 21.25
CA GLN A 83 16.71 33.62 22.63
C GLN A 83 15.33 33.98 23.18
N ASP A 84 14.25 33.76 22.41
CA ASP A 84 12.89 34.06 22.81
C ASP A 84 12.48 33.35 24.12
N GLN A 85 12.37 34.09 25.22
CA GLN A 85 11.95 33.54 26.50
C GLN A 85 10.45 33.26 26.57
N GLY A 86 9.69 33.78 25.61
CA GLY A 86 8.24 33.73 25.52
C GLY A 86 7.53 34.57 26.58
N THR A 87 6.28 34.92 26.30
CA THR A 87 5.38 35.59 27.23
C THR A 87 4.38 34.60 27.79
N ASN A 88 4.05 34.72 29.08
CA ASN A 88 3.06 33.85 29.72
C ASN A 88 1.68 34.08 29.10
N LEU A 89 0.93 33.00 28.90
CA LEU A 89 -0.46 33.07 28.42
C LEU A 89 -1.34 33.83 29.41
N SER A 90 -2.17 34.73 28.91
CA SER A 90 -3.22 35.38 29.71
C SER A 90 -4.31 34.38 30.10
N ALA A 91 -5.09 34.70 31.15
CA ALA A 91 -6.19 33.84 31.60
C ALA A 91 -7.18 33.52 30.46
N ALA A 92 -7.51 34.52 29.63
CA ALA A 92 -8.36 34.35 28.46
C ALA A 92 -7.75 33.40 27.42
N GLN A 93 -6.44 33.50 27.16
CA GLN A 93 -5.75 32.61 26.22
C GLN A 93 -5.67 31.17 26.74
N LYS A 94 -5.43 30.99 28.04
CA LYS A 94 -5.48 29.68 28.70
C LYS A 94 -6.86 29.05 28.58
N GLU A 95 -7.93 29.83 28.76
CA GLU A 95 -9.30 29.35 28.57
C GLU A 95 -9.58 28.94 27.12
N GLN A 96 -9.08 29.71 26.15
CA GLN A 96 -9.21 29.37 24.73
C GLN A 96 -8.50 28.06 24.38
N LEU A 97 -7.34 27.78 24.96
CA LEU A 97 -6.63 26.50 24.80
C LEU A 97 -7.33 25.33 25.50
N LYS A 98 -7.98 25.57 26.64
CA LYS A 98 -8.86 24.56 27.27
C LYS A 98 -10.02 24.17 26.36
N LYS A 99 -10.62 25.15 25.67
CA LYS A 99 -11.70 24.91 24.69
C LYS A 99 -11.19 24.24 23.41
N ASN A 100 -10.01 24.63 22.92
CA ASN A 100 -9.39 24.04 21.74
C ASN A 100 -7.87 23.88 21.93
N LYS A 101 -7.45 22.65 22.23
CA LYS A 101 -6.03 22.30 22.44
C LYS A 101 -5.13 22.57 21.22
N ASN A 102 -5.70 22.63 20.02
CA ASN A 102 -4.99 22.85 18.77
C ASN A 102 -5.08 24.30 18.28
N LYS A 103 -5.53 25.23 19.14
CA LYS A 103 -5.66 26.63 18.76
C LYS A 103 -4.28 27.21 18.39
N ARG A 104 -4.21 27.80 17.20
CA ARG A 104 -3.04 28.56 16.74
C ARG A 104 -3.22 30.02 17.09
N PHE A 105 -2.16 30.64 17.61
CA PHE A 105 -2.11 32.08 17.86
C PHE A 105 -1.42 32.76 16.68
N THR A 106 -2.02 33.84 16.20
CA THR A 106 -1.52 34.56 15.04
C THR A 106 -0.12 35.11 15.31
N LYS A 107 0.84 34.80 14.42
CA LYS A 107 2.24 35.25 14.50
C LYS A 107 2.98 34.83 15.79
N GLN A 108 2.53 33.78 16.47
CA GLN A 108 3.11 33.31 17.72
C GLN A 108 3.15 31.78 17.78
N ILE A 109 4.23 31.21 18.29
CA ILE A 109 4.29 29.78 18.62
C ILE A 109 3.78 29.60 20.04
N CYS A 110 2.77 28.77 20.23
CA CYS A 110 2.32 28.38 21.56
C CYS A 110 2.96 27.05 21.92
N HIS A 111 3.66 27.03 23.06
CA HIS A 111 4.26 25.83 23.62
C HIS A 111 4.27 25.92 25.16
N GLY A 112 3.72 24.91 25.83
CA GLY A 112 3.48 24.94 27.27
C GLY A 112 2.55 26.10 27.65
N ASP A 113 2.94 26.85 28.69
CA ASP A 113 2.20 28.01 29.18
C ASP A 113 2.61 29.36 28.56
N LYS A 114 3.36 29.32 27.45
CA LYS A 114 4.01 30.50 26.85
C LYS A 114 3.73 30.67 25.35
N LEU A 115 3.87 31.93 24.91
CA LEU A 115 3.78 32.38 23.53
C LEU A 115 5.13 32.95 23.08
N TYR A 116 5.61 32.50 21.93
CA TYR A 116 6.94 32.81 21.40
C TYR A 116 6.84 33.52 20.03
N PRO A 117 6.85 34.86 19.98
CA PRO A 117 6.76 35.62 18.74
C PRO A 117 8.06 35.58 17.90
N GLN A 118 9.24 35.56 18.53
CA GLN A 118 10.52 35.49 17.81
C GLN A 118 10.77 34.07 17.29
N LEU A 119 10.38 33.03 18.03
CA LEU A 119 10.41 31.66 17.47
C LEU A 119 9.49 31.51 16.25
N TYR A 120 8.38 32.25 16.21
CA TYR A 120 7.52 32.27 15.03
C TYR A 120 8.24 32.89 13.82
N GLN A 121 8.99 33.98 14.04
CA GLN A 121 9.81 34.61 12.98
C GLN A 121 10.92 33.67 12.51
N LEU A 122 11.62 33.01 13.43
CA LEU A 122 12.63 32.00 13.11
C LEU A 122 12.03 30.86 12.27
N ALA A 123 10.88 30.33 12.70
CA ALA A 123 10.18 29.28 11.97
C ALA A 123 9.73 29.73 10.57
N CYS A 124 9.38 31.00 10.39
CA CYS A 124 9.10 31.57 9.06
C CYS A 124 10.36 31.60 8.19
N LEU A 125 11.52 31.99 8.72
CA LEU A 125 12.78 32.02 7.97
C LEU A 125 13.20 30.61 7.55
N ILE A 126 13.09 29.64 8.46
CA ILE A 126 13.37 28.22 8.15
C ILE A 126 12.44 27.74 7.05
N TYR A 127 11.14 28.03 7.15
CA TYR A 127 10.19 27.67 6.11
C TYR A 127 10.59 28.27 4.75
N ILE A 128 10.96 29.56 4.70
CA ILE A 128 11.42 30.20 3.46
C ILE A 128 12.66 29.51 2.90
N LYS A 129 13.63 29.15 3.75
CA LYS A 129 14.82 28.39 3.32
C LYS A 129 14.43 27.02 2.75
N MET A 130 13.52 26.31 3.41
CA MET A 130 13.06 24.98 2.97
C MET A 130 12.23 25.01 1.68
N THR A 131 11.49 26.10 1.42
CA THR A 131 10.66 26.23 0.20
C THR A 131 11.31 27.03 -0.91
N ASN A 132 12.57 27.45 -0.74
CA ASN A 132 13.28 28.21 -1.77
C ASN A 132 13.51 27.34 -3.01
N GLU A 133 13.20 27.86 -4.20
CA GLU A 133 13.29 27.10 -5.46
C GLU A 133 14.72 26.67 -5.81
N SER A 134 15.73 27.45 -5.43
CA SER A 134 17.12 27.19 -5.80
C SER A 134 17.76 26.05 -5.01
N TYR A 135 17.39 25.86 -3.74
CA TYR A 135 18.03 24.87 -2.85
C TYR A 135 17.02 24.09 -1.99
N GLY A 136 16.04 24.78 -1.40
CA GLY A 136 15.05 24.16 -0.52
C GLY A 136 14.19 23.11 -1.23
N ALA A 137 13.74 23.42 -2.45
CA ALA A 137 12.92 22.52 -3.27
C ALA A 137 13.64 21.23 -3.65
N GLN A 138 14.97 21.24 -3.74
CA GLN A 138 15.77 20.05 -4.05
C GLN A 138 15.75 19.04 -2.89
N TYR A 139 15.83 19.53 -1.65
CA TYR A 139 15.96 18.67 -0.47
C TYR A 139 14.64 18.42 0.26
N PHE A 140 13.71 19.38 0.26
CA PHE A 140 12.48 19.38 1.08
C PHE A 140 11.20 19.32 0.24
N THR A 141 11.10 18.32 -0.64
CA THR A 141 10.01 18.19 -1.64
C THR A 141 8.61 18.00 -1.05
N ARG A 142 8.50 17.63 0.24
CA ARG A 142 7.22 17.35 0.91
C ARG A 142 6.75 18.48 1.82
N THR A 143 7.40 19.63 1.78
CA THR A 143 6.99 20.79 2.58
C THR A 143 5.60 21.25 2.14
N THR A 144 4.71 21.51 3.10
CA THR A 144 3.35 21.94 2.77
C THR A 144 3.35 23.32 2.12
N SER A 145 2.61 23.51 1.03
CA SER A 145 2.45 24.83 0.38
C SER A 145 1.83 25.89 1.31
N THR A 146 1.06 25.45 2.32
CA THR A 146 0.46 26.36 3.31
C THR A 146 1.46 26.68 4.42
N LYS A 147 2.00 27.90 4.41
CA LYS A 147 2.94 28.41 5.42
C LYS A 147 2.54 28.11 6.86
N SER A 148 1.29 28.34 7.23
CA SER A 148 0.83 28.13 8.62
C SER A 148 0.88 26.67 9.07
N ASN A 149 0.78 25.71 8.14
CA ASN A 149 0.84 24.28 8.45
C ASN A 149 2.26 23.79 8.70
N ALA A 150 3.29 24.45 8.15
CA ALA A 150 4.69 24.13 8.40
C ALA A 150 5.30 24.96 9.54
N VAL A 151 5.02 26.26 9.59
CA VAL A 151 5.64 27.19 10.57
C VAL A 151 5.34 26.81 12.02
N HIS A 152 4.10 26.40 12.34
CA HIS A 152 3.77 26.03 13.72
C HIS A 152 4.49 24.76 14.19
N PRO A 153 4.51 23.64 13.42
CA PRO A 153 5.34 22.49 13.74
C PRO A 153 6.84 22.80 13.85
N ILE A 154 7.40 23.60 12.94
CA ILE A 154 8.81 24.03 13.00
C ILE A 154 9.07 24.76 14.32
N GLY A 155 8.25 25.76 14.65
CA GLY A 155 8.41 26.54 15.87
C GLY A 155 8.22 25.72 17.14
N GLN A 156 7.28 24.77 17.15
CA GLN A 156 7.10 23.85 18.26
C GLN A 156 8.30 22.92 18.44
N PHE A 157 8.87 22.41 17.35
CA PHE A 157 10.10 21.62 17.41
C PHE A 157 11.24 22.41 18.05
N ILE A 158 11.45 23.66 17.62
CA ILE A 158 12.51 24.53 18.17
C ILE A 158 12.26 24.80 19.66
N ALA A 159 11.02 25.12 20.05
CA ALA A 159 10.66 25.36 21.44
C ALA A 159 10.91 24.13 22.34
N ASN A 160 10.68 22.93 21.82
CA ASN A 160 10.87 21.67 22.54
C ASN A 160 12.33 21.25 22.68
N ASN A 161 13.15 21.50 21.64
CA ASN A 161 14.49 20.90 21.54
C ASN A 161 15.63 21.88 21.82
N ARG A 162 15.36 23.19 21.89
CA ARG A 162 16.40 24.14 22.31
C ARG A 162 16.82 23.87 23.76
N ILE A 163 18.13 23.89 23.96
CA ILE A 163 18.78 23.67 25.23
C ILE A 163 18.88 25.03 25.94
N LYS A 164 18.38 25.10 27.17
CA LYS A 164 18.53 26.29 28.02
C LYS A 164 19.81 26.14 28.85
N VAL A 165 20.81 26.97 28.57
CA VAL A 165 22.09 26.96 29.28
C VAL A 165 22.15 28.19 30.19
N PRO A 166 22.20 28.04 31.53
CA PRO A 166 22.45 29.16 32.43
C PRO A 166 23.93 29.55 32.41
N ARG A 167 24.23 30.82 32.73
CA ARG A 167 25.59 31.38 32.74
C ARG A 167 26.58 30.56 33.55
N GLY A 168 26.13 30.02 34.69
CA GLY A 168 26.92 29.15 35.54
C GLY A 168 27.48 27.92 34.81
N ASP A 169 26.78 27.41 33.80
CA ASP A 169 27.12 26.16 33.12
C ASP A 169 27.86 26.37 31.79
N PHE A 170 28.12 27.61 31.38
CA PHE A 170 28.73 27.93 30.07
C PHE A 170 30.07 27.21 29.84
N HIS A 171 30.87 27.07 30.89
CA HIS A 171 32.19 26.45 30.84
C HIS A 171 32.13 24.92 30.69
N THR A 172 31.00 24.28 30.97
CA THR A 172 30.82 22.82 30.86
C THR A 172 30.39 22.38 29.47
N HIS A 173 29.91 23.31 28.64
CA HIS A 173 29.33 22.98 27.33
C HIS A 173 30.42 22.94 26.24
N GLN A 174 30.68 21.77 25.67
CA GLN A 174 31.81 21.56 24.75
C GLN A 174 31.51 21.86 23.26
N SER A 175 30.33 22.37 22.91
CA SER A 175 30.00 22.64 21.50
C SER A 175 30.78 23.85 20.99
N GLU A 176 31.55 23.67 19.91
CA GLU A 176 32.30 24.77 19.27
C GLU A 176 31.39 25.90 18.80
N GLU A 177 30.21 25.58 18.25
CA GLU A 177 29.23 26.58 17.83
C GLU A 177 28.69 27.38 19.01
N PHE A 178 28.51 26.73 20.17
CA PHE A 178 28.10 27.41 21.39
C PHE A 178 29.21 28.29 21.95
N GLN A 179 30.46 27.82 21.94
CA GLN A 179 31.62 28.61 22.37
C GLN A 179 31.84 29.83 21.46
N ALA A 180 31.58 29.71 20.15
CA ALA A 180 31.60 30.84 19.22
C ALA A 180 30.49 31.86 19.54
N LEU A 181 29.30 31.40 19.94
CA LEU A 181 28.20 32.27 20.36
C LEU A 181 28.53 33.09 21.62
N LEU A 182 29.28 32.53 22.56
CA LEU A 182 29.70 33.23 23.80
C LEU A 182 30.72 34.36 23.54
N LYS A 183 31.43 34.32 22.42
CA LYS A 183 32.38 35.37 22.01
C LYS A 183 31.69 36.58 21.38
N ASP A 184 30.40 36.47 21.05
CA ASP A 184 29.61 37.55 20.49
C ASP A 184 29.13 38.49 21.61
N ASP A 185 29.39 39.79 21.43
CA ASP A 185 29.07 40.83 22.41
C ASP A 185 27.58 40.86 22.77
N ASP A 186 26.69 40.46 21.84
CA ASP A 186 25.24 40.37 22.05
C ASP A 186 24.83 39.35 23.14
N TYR A 187 25.76 38.49 23.60
CA TYR A 187 25.50 37.40 24.55
C TYR A 187 26.37 37.44 25.81
N LYS A 188 27.37 38.32 25.86
CA LYS A 188 28.35 38.41 26.96
C LYS A 188 27.72 38.62 28.33
N ASP A 189 26.60 39.36 28.41
CA ASP A 189 25.93 39.73 29.66
C ASP A 189 24.62 38.98 29.90
N LYS A 190 24.32 37.95 29.11
CA LYS A 190 23.09 37.15 29.30
C LYS A 190 23.27 36.12 30.41
N ASP A 191 22.30 36.06 31.32
CA ASP A 191 22.24 35.05 32.40
C ASP A 191 21.86 33.67 31.89
N VAL A 192 21.18 33.60 30.74
CA VAL A 192 20.70 32.37 30.13
C VAL A 192 20.78 32.53 28.62
N ILE A 193 21.31 31.50 27.95
CA ILE A 193 21.35 31.40 26.50
C ILE A 193 20.60 30.14 26.08
N TYR A 194 19.79 30.26 25.04
CA TYR A 194 19.17 29.13 24.36
C TYR A 194 20.04 28.72 23.16
N TYR A 195 20.32 27.43 23.05
CA TYR A 195 21.16 26.85 22.01
C TYR A 195 20.47 25.66 21.35
N LEU A 196 20.58 25.57 20.02
CA LEU A 196 20.08 24.45 19.22
C LEU A 196 20.96 24.39 17.95
N PRO A 197 21.73 23.32 17.72
CA PRO A 197 22.50 23.20 16.49
C PRO A 197 21.58 23.20 15.26
N GLN A 198 21.85 24.07 14.28
CA GLN A 198 21.06 24.11 13.05
C GLN A 198 21.09 22.78 12.30
N ARG A 199 22.23 22.06 12.35
CA ARG A 199 22.42 20.76 11.72
C ARG A 199 21.43 19.71 12.23
N GLU A 200 21.20 19.66 13.55
CA GLU A 200 20.25 18.73 14.17
C GLU A 200 18.81 19.03 13.75
N MET A 201 18.46 20.31 13.74
CA MET A 201 17.16 20.80 13.32
C MET A 201 16.89 20.47 11.84
N LEU A 202 17.83 20.78 10.94
CA LEU A 202 17.72 20.47 9.51
C LEU A 202 17.60 18.95 9.28
N ASN A 203 18.37 18.14 10.01
CA ASN A 203 18.27 16.69 9.92
C ASN A 203 16.87 16.17 10.32
N HIS A 204 16.28 16.71 11.38
CA HIS A 204 14.92 16.37 11.79
C HIS A 204 13.89 16.77 10.72
N PHE A 205 14.01 17.99 10.17
CA PHE A 205 13.11 18.48 9.13
C PHE A 205 13.25 17.72 7.82
N PHE A 206 14.46 17.26 7.48
CA PHE A 206 14.67 16.40 6.31
C PHE A 206 13.98 15.04 6.49
N GLY A 207 14.02 14.44 7.69
CA GLY A 207 13.24 13.23 7.97
C GLY A 207 11.73 13.43 7.86
N THR A 208 11.24 14.65 8.10
CA THR A 208 9.80 14.95 8.10
C THR A 208 9.28 15.39 6.73
N TRP A 209 10.01 16.27 6.05
CA TRP A 209 9.61 16.95 4.82
C TRP A 209 10.60 16.80 3.66
N GLY A 210 11.67 16.02 3.85
CA GLY A 210 12.67 15.75 2.83
C GLY A 210 12.14 14.92 1.67
N VAL A 211 13.03 14.62 0.71
CA VAL A 211 12.72 13.82 -0.49
C VAL A 211 12.04 12.49 -0.12
N ASP A 212 10.89 12.21 -0.75
CA ASP A 212 10.14 10.96 -0.55
C ASP A 212 10.69 9.84 -1.43
N PHE A 213 11.52 8.97 -0.87
CA PHE A 213 11.97 7.76 -1.57
C PHE A 213 10.96 6.60 -1.47
N SER A 214 9.78 6.77 -0.87
CA SER A 214 8.81 5.67 -0.71
C SER A 214 8.33 5.09 -2.05
N ALA A 215 8.28 5.90 -3.10
CA ALA A 215 8.00 5.42 -4.45
C ALA A 215 9.12 4.53 -5.00
N LEU A 216 10.39 4.90 -4.75
CA LEU A 216 11.56 4.14 -5.17
C LEU A 216 11.74 2.86 -4.33
N LEU A 217 11.44 2.90 -3.03
CA LEU A 217 11.47 1.75 -2.12
C LEU A 217 10.26 0.82 -2.28
N LYS A 218 9.33 1.12 -3.18
CA LYS A 218 8.25 0.19 -3.52
C LYS A 218 8.88 -1.06 -4.15
N PRO A 219 8.58 -2.27 -3.64
CA PRO A 219 9.15 -3.50 -4.18
C PRO A 219 8.76 -3.71 -5.65
N THR A 220 9.74 -4.02 -6.48
CA THR A 220 9.57 -4.47 -7.86
C THR A 220 9.65 -5.99 -7.94
N VAL A 221 9.37 -6.53 -9.12
CA VAL A 221 9.55 -7.98 -9.39
C VAL A 221 11.01 -8.39 -9.21
N ASP A 222 11.96 -7.56 -9.67
CA ASP A 222 13.39 -7.83 -9.54
C ASP A 222 13.85 -7.91 -8.08
N ASP A 223 13.34 -7.04 -7.21
CA ASP A 223 13.68 -7.10 -5.77
C ASP A 223 13.15 -8.40 -5.14
N LYS A 224 11.93 -8.81 -5.50
CA LYS A 224 11.34 -10.06 -5.02
C LYS A 224 12.15 -11.26 -5.49
N LEU A 225 12.52 -11.29 -6.78
CA LEU A 225 13.37 -12.34 -7.36
C LEU A 225 14.74 -12.39 -6.70
N ARG A 226 15.36 -11.23 -6.49
CA ARG A 226 16.65 -11.16 -5.81
C ARG A 226 16.55 -11.74 -4.41
N LEU A 227 15.57 -11.29 -3.64
CA LEU A 227 15.44 -11.68 -2.24
C LEU A 227 15.11 -13.17 -2.09
N LEU A 228 14.13 -13.67 -2.85
CA LEU A 228 13.77 -15.10 -2.85
C LEU A 228 14.91 -15.96 -3.40
N GLY A 229 15.62 -15.48 -4.42
CA GLY A 229 16.81 -16.11 -4.96
C GLY A 229 17.90 -16.26 -3.91
N ILE A 230 18.24 -15.19 -3.17
CA ILE A 230 19.21 -15.26 -2.06
C ILE A 230 18.75 -16.27 -1.00
N VAL A 231 17.48 -16.21 -0.58
CA VAL A 231 16.94 -17.14 0.43
C VAL A 231 17.08 -18.61 0.00
N LEU A 232 16.83 -18.91 -1.28
CA LEU A 232 16.82 -20.28 -1.79
C LEU A 232 18.18 -20.78 -2.28
N THR A 233 19.09 -19.89 -2.69
CA THR A 233 20.35 -20.29 -3.35
C THR A 233 21.60 -20.03 -2.52
N HIS A 234 21.56 -19.09 -1.57
CA HIS A 234 22.74 -18.74 -0.76
C HIS A 234 22.86 -19.66 0.46
N GLU A 235 24.02 -20.30 0.64
CA GLU A 235 24.24 -21.30 1.69
C GLU A 235 24.02 -20.74 3.11
N GLU A 236 24.45 -19.50 3.39
CA GLU A 236 24.27 -18.85 4.70
C GLU A 236 22.79 -18.73 5.11
N MET A 237 21.86 -18.69 4.15
CA MET A 237 20.43 -18.53 4.43
C MET A 237 19.71 -19.85 4.70
N LYS A 238 20.27 -20.99 4.28
CA LYS A 238 19.64 -22.31 4.28
C LYS A 238 19.07 -22.70 5.65
N ASP A 239 19.85 -22.47 6.70
CA ASP A 239 19.45 -22.84 8.07
C ASP A 239 18.39 -21.92 8.68
N TYR A 240 18.24 -20.71 8.14
CA TYR A 240 17.29 -19.70 8.60
C TYR A 240 15.94 -19.77 7.89
N ILE A 241 15.82 -20.48 6.76
CA ILE A 241 14.56 -20.55 5.99
C ILE A 241 13.38 -20.98 6.88
N PRO A 242 13.47 -22.06 7.70
CA PRO A 242 12.35 -22.46 8.55
C PRO A 242 11.93 -21.36 9.54
N ASP A 243 12.91 -20.67 10.11
CA ASP A 243 12.69 -19.62 11.12
C ASP A 243 12.10 -18.34 10.49
N ILE A 244 12.52 -17.97 9.28
CA ILE A 244 11.96 -16.84 8.51
C ILE A 244 10.53 -17.12 8.04
N MET A 245 10.24 -18.37 7.69
CA MET A 245 8.93 -18.82 7.23
C MET A 245 7.89 -19.00 8.35
N ASP A 246 8.30 -18.80 9.61
CA ASP A 246 7.49 -19.12 10.81
C ASP A 246 6.97 -20.57 10.79
N LYS A 247 7.67 -21.46 10.06
CA LYS A 247 7.40 -22.89 10.05
C LYS A 247 8.06 -23.44 11.29
N ARG A 248 7.26 -23.71 12.33
CA ARG A 248 7.73 -24.45 13.51
C ARG A 248 8.42 -25.72 13.00
N ARG A 249 9.71 -25.91 13.33
CA ARG A 249 10.39 -27.19 13.08
C ARG A 249 9.59 -28.25 13.83
N GLY A 250 8.74 -28.97 13.10
CA GLY A 250 7.96 -30.08 13.64
C GLY A 250 8.92 -31.12 14.19
N GLU A 251 8.55 -31.70 15.34
CA GLU A 251 9.24 -32.84 15.97
C GLU A 251 10.68 -32.56 16.44
N GLY A 252 10.85 -31.50 17.22
CA GLY A 252 12.04 -31.28 18.05
C GLY A 252 11.63 -30.72 19.41
N GLY A 253 12.43 -30.98 20.46
CA GLY A 253 12.15 -30.50 21.82
C GLY A 253 11.95 -28.97 21.94
N TRP A 254 11.67 -28.49 23.15
CA TRP A 254 11.34 -27.07 23.42
C TRP A 254 12.46 -26.08 23.01
N GLN A 255 13.73 -26.48 23.07
CA GLN A 255 14.89 -25.62 22.76
C GLN A 255 14.87 -25.04 21.33
N PRO A 256 14.63 -25.82 20.25
CA PRO A 256 14.42 -25.30 18.90
C PRO A 256 13.31 -24.24 18.76
N ILE A 257 12.24 -24.37 19.55
CA ILE A 257 11.06 -23.48 19.51
C ILE A 257 11.39 -22.14 20.17
N ASP A 258 12.04 -22.16 21.33
CA ASP A 258 12.39 -20.94 22.07
C ASP A 258 13.44 -20.09 21.33
N SER A 259 14.36 -20.77 20.63
CA SER A 259 15.45 -20.13 19.86
C SER A 259 15.04 -19.68 18.44
N ALA A 260 13.88 -20.09 17.93
CA ALA A 260 13.43 -19.74 16.58
C ALA A 260 13.25 -18.23 16.40
N SER A 261 12.68 -17.55 17.39
CA SER A 261 12.44 -16.10 17.33
C SER A 261 13.74 -15.29 17.27
N SER A 262 14.79 -15.72 17.99
CA SER A 262 16.11 -15.09 17.95
C SER A 262 16.84 -15.38 16.65
N ARG A 263 16.77 -16.62 16.12
CA ARG A 263 17.36 -16.97 14.83
C ARG A 263 16.69 -16.21 13.68
N ALA A 264 15.35 -16.16 13.65
CA ALA A 264 14.63 -15.34 12.70
C ALA A 264 15.04 -13.86 12.79
N ARG A 265 15.22 -13.32 14.00
CA ARG A 265 15.68 -11.93 14.18
C ARG A 265 17.10 -11.71 13.64
N ALA A 266 18.00 -12.67 13.81
CA ALA A 266 19.37 -12.63 13.30
C ALA A 266 19.46 -12.80 11.78
N ALA A 267 18.52 -13.55 11.17
CA ALA A 267 18.51 -13.81 9.74
C ALA A 267 18.24 -12.55 8.90
N TRP A 268 17.43 -11.61 9.39
CA TRP A 268 17.05 -10.44 8.61
C TRP A 268 18.19 -9.43 8.36
N PRO A 269 19.06 -9.11 9.34
CA PRO A 269 20.29 -8.37 9.07
C PRO A 269 21.22 -9.04 8.07
N ILE A 270 21.36 -10.37 8.13
CA ILE A 270 22.16 -11.14 7.17
C ILE A 270 21.56 -11.01 5.77
N LEU A 271 20.25 -11.21 5.65
CA LEU A 271 19.55 -11.13 4.37
C LEU A 271 19.62 -9.70 3.78
N LEU A 272 19.53 -8.66 4.61
CA LEU A 272 19.74 -7.27 4.18
C LEU A 272 21.15 -7.08 3.63
N ARG A 273 22.18 -7.55 4.35
CA ARG A 273 23.58 -7.48 3.90
C ARG A 273 23.74 -8.12 2.52
N LEU A 274 23.31 -9.38 2.37
CA LEU A 274 23.39 -10.12 1.10
C LEU A 274 22.57 -9.45 -0.02
N PHE A 275 21.43 -8.86 0.32
CA PHE A 275 20.58 -8.18 -0.65
C PHE A 275 21.26 -6.92 -1.21
N THR A 276 21.94 -6.13 -0.38
CA THR A 276 22.63 -4.92 -0.80
C THR A 276 24.03 -5.16 -1.37
N ASP A 277 24.60 -6.34 -1.13
CA ASP A 277 25.96 -6.70 -1.56
C ASP A 277 26.05 -6.93 -3.08
N ALA A 278 26.86 -6.10 -3.74
CA ALA A 278 27.10 -6.14 -5.19
C ALA A 278 27.77 -7.44 -5.67
N ASP A 279 28.51 -8.11 -4.80
CA ASP A 279 29.25 -9.34 -5.12
C ASP A 279 28.35 -10.57 -5.05
N VAL A 280 27.25 -10.50 -4.30
CA VAL A 280 26.23 -11.55 -4.25
C VAL A 280 25.40 -11.51 -5.53
N LYS A 281 25.65 -12.48 -6.42
CA LYS A 281 24.88 -12.67 -7.67
C LYS A 281 23.80 -13.72 -7.50
N VAL A 282 22.57 -13.35 -7.84
CA VAL A 282 21.46 -14.29 -7.97
C VAL A 282 21.45 -14.84 -9.40
N LEU A 283 21.65 -16.15 -9.53
CA LEU A 283 21.65 -16.85 -10.81
C LEU A 283 20.30 -17.52 -11.03
N PHE A 284 19.77 -17.39 -12.25
CA PHE A 284 18.57 -18.12 -12.64
C PHE A 284 18.86 -19.63 -12.76
N PRO A 285 17.85 -20.49 -12.53
CA PRO A 285 17.95 -21.92 -12.79
C PRO A 285 18.33 -22.17 -14.26
N GLY A 286 19.18 -23.18 -14.52
CA GLY A 286 19.62 -23.51 -15.89
C GLY A 286 18.45 -23.72 -16.86
N LYS A 287 17.39 -24.40 -16.43
CA LYS A 287 16.17 -24.59 -17.23
C LYS A 287 15.52 -23.29 -17.72
N TRP A 288 15.64 -22.19 -16.97
CA TRP A 288 15.01 -20.91 -17.34
C TRP A 288 15.64 -20.33 -18.62
N ILE A 289 16.94 -20.55 -18.82
CA ILE A 289 17.69 -19.98 -19.95
C ILE A 289 17.67 -20.86 -21.21
N GLU A 290 17.19 -22.10 -21.11
CA GLU A 290 17.10 -23.07 -22.21
C GLU A 290 16.04 -22.66 -23.25
N ASP A 291 16.40 -22.70 -24.53
CA ASP A 291 15.50 -22.30 -25.62
C ASP A 291 14.28 -23.20 -25.74
N GLU A 292 14.42 -24.51 -25.46
CA GLU A 292 13.29 -25.43 -25.40
C GLU A 292 12.27 -25.03 -24.35
N PHE A 293 12.74 -24.56 -23.18
CA PHE A 293 11.84 -24.11 -22.13
C PHE A 293 11.13 -22.83 -22.53
N LYS A 294 11.83 -21.86 -23.12
CA LYS A 294 11.24 -20.62 -23.65
C LYS A 294 10.14 -20.93 -24.68
N GLN A 295 10.40 -21.86 -25.60
CA GLN A 295 9.42 -22.29 -26.60
C GLN A 295 8.18 -22.92 -25.93
N ARG A 296 8.38 -23.83 -24.97
CA ARG A 296 7.27 -24.43 -24.21
C ARG A 296 6.41 -23.39 -23.49
N ILE A 297 7.03 -22.35 -22.94
CA ILE A 297 6.31 -21.23 -22.31
C ILE A 297 5.45 -20.48 -23.33
N ASN A 298 6.03 -20.10 -24.48
CA ASN A 298 5.34 -19.39 -25.54
C ASN A 298 4.15 -20.19 -26.09
N ASP A 299 4.37 -21.49 -26.34
CA ASP A 299 3.33 -22.40 -26.81
C ASP A 299 2.17 -22.49 -25.81
N LYS A 300 2.46 -22.59 -24.51
CA LYS A 300 1.43 -22.63 -23.45
C LYS A 300 0.72 -21.31 -23.24
N ALA A 301 1.42 -20.19 -23.43
CA ALA A 301 0.83 -18.86 -23.36
C ALA A 301 -0.08 -18.56 -24.58
N GLY A 302 0.13 -19.27 -25.69
CA GLY A 302 -0.50 -18.97 -26.97
C GLY A 302 0.03 -17.69 -27.62
N ASP A 303 1.22 -17.24 -27.20
CA ASP A 303 1.89 -16.03 -27.68
C ASP A 303 3.37 -16.34 -27.96
N PRO A 304 3.81 -16.30 -29.24
CA PRO A 304 5.18 -16.60 -29.65
C PRO A 304 6.25 -15.73 -28.98
N ASP A 305 5.90 -14.54 -28.51
CA ASP A 305 6.84 -13.57 -27.93
C ASP A 305 6.65 -13.38 -26.42
N PHE A 306 5.79 -14.20 -25.77
CA PHE A 306 5.45 -14.04 -24.36
C PHE A 306 6.68 -13.98 -23.45
N TYR A 307 7.59 -14.96 -23.62
CA TYR A 307 8.81 -15.05 -22.82
C TYR A 307 9.69 -13.81 -23.05
N SER A 308 9.86 -13.36 -24.28
CA SER A 308 10.65 -12.17 -24.61
C SER A 308 10.05 -10.89 -24.03
N ASN A 309 8.72 -10.80 -23.95
CA ASN A 309 8.02 -9.62 -23.44
C ASN A 309 7.96 -9.56 -21.91
N HIS A 310 7.96 -10.71 -21.25
CA HIS A 310 7.69 -10.79 -19.80
C HIS A 310 8.78 -11.48 -18.97
N GLY A 311 9.71 -12.19 -19.59
CA GLY A 311 10.77 -12.97 -18.92
C GLY A 311 12.09 -12.24 -18.69
N ASN A 312 12.20 -10.99 -19.14
CA ASN A 312 13.39 -10.16 -18.98
C ASN A 312 13.47 -9.56 -17.57
N PHE A 313 13.90 -10.37 -16.61
CA PHE A 313 14.11 -9.96 -15.22
C PHE A 313 15.59 -9.69 -14.91
N ASN A 314 15.85 -8.76 -13.99
CA ASN A 314 17.21 -8.45 -13.54
C ASN A 314 17.30 -8.38 -12.00
N PRO A 315 17.41 -9.52 -11.30
CA PRO A 315 17.59 -9.56 -9.84
C PRO A 315 18.96 -9.02 -9.37
N ASN A 316 19.84 -8.61 -10.28
CA ASN A 316 21.16 -8.05 -9.98
C ASN A 316 21.26 -6.58 -10.40
N ASN A 317 20.12 -5.87 -10.49
CA ASN A 317 20.08 -4.45 -10.81
C ASN A 317 20.81 -3.62 -9.73
N LYS A 318 21.97 -3.06 -10.09
CA LYS A 318 22.83 -2.28 -9.20
C LYS A 318 22.14 -1.04 -8.61
N GLU A 319 21.28 -0.38 -9.38
CA GLU A 319 20.55 0.82 -8.92
C GLU A 319 19.55 0.45 -7.83
N ARG A 320 18.83 -0.66 -8.00
CA ARG A 320 17.90 -1.17 -6.98
C ARG A 320 18.64 -1.56 -5.71
N MET A 321 19.78 -2.25 -5.83
CA MET A 321 20.57 -2.70 -4.69
C MET A 321 21.16 -1.56 -3.86
N ALA A 322 21.49 -0.44 -4.52
CA ALA A 322 22.03 0.76 -3.88
C ALA A 322 20.96 1.58 -3.12
N LEU A 323 19.67 1.28 -3.26
CA LEU A 323 18.63 1.97 -2.50
C LEU A 323 18.82 1.75 -0.98
N PRO A 324 18.37 2.69 -0.13
CA PRO A 324 18.54 2.61 1.32
C PRO A 324 17.55 1.63 1.95
N TRP A 325 17.71 0.34 1.65
CA TRP A 325 16.91 -0.73 2.22
C TRP A 325 17.15 -0.85 3.72
N ASP A 326 16.09 -1.04 4.49
CA ASP A 326 16.16 -1.40 5.89
C ASP A 326 15.59 -2.80 6.12
N THR A 327 15.85 -3.35 7.31
CA THR A 327 15.37 -4.68 7.68
C THR A 327 13.84 -4.79 7.64
N LYS A 328 13.11 -3.69 7.86
CA LYS A 328 11.63 -3.69 7.80
C LYS A 328 11.14 -3.82 6.37
N THR A 329 11.79 -3.13 5.44
CA THR A 329 11.46 -3.12 4.02
C THR A 329 11.83 -4.47 3.40
N ILE A 330 12.99 -5.03 3.74
CA ILE A 330 13.37 -6.39 3.30
C ILE A 330 12.36 -7.44 3.77
N LYS A 331 11.92 -7.39 5.04
CA LYS A 331 10.84 -8.27 5.52
C LYS A 331 9.55 -8.10 4.72
N PHE A 332 9.22 -6.86 4.35
CA PHE A 332 8.04 -6.57 3.54
C PHE A 332 8.17 -7.14 2.12
N VAL A 333 9.31 -6.94 1.44
CA VAL A 333 9.60 -7.52 0.11
C VAL A 333 9.48 -9.04 0.17
N PHE A 334 10.09 -9.68 1.18
CA PHE A 334 10.02 -11.13 1.36
C PHE A 334 8.59 -11.60 1.52
N LYS A 335 7.84 -10.98 2.43
CA LYS A 335 6.46 -11.35 2.70
C LYS A 335 5.56 -11.15 1.48
N ASP A 336 5.77 -10.07 0.73
CA ASP A 336 5.00 -9.77 -0.48
C ASP A 336 5.26 -10.83 -1.56
N GLY A 337 6.53 -11.13 -1.85
CA GLY A 337 6.90 -12.19 -2.80
C GLY A 337 6.48 -13.60 -2.34
N HIS A 338 6.60 -13.90 -1.05
CA HIS A 338 6.15 -15.17 -0.49
C HIS A 338 4.63 -15.31 -0.53
N THR A 339 3.88 -14.23 -0.29
CA THR A 339 2.40 -14.23 -0.41
C THR A 339 1.97 -14.48 -1.86
N ASP A 340 2.66 -13.85 -2.83
CA ASP A 340 2.42 -14.11 -4.26
C ASP A 340 2.67 -15.60 -4.59
N TYR A 341 3.79 -16.15 -4.10
CA TYR A 341 4.17 -17.54 -4.30
C TYR A 341 3.21 -18.53 -3.63
N GLU A 342 2.83 -18.32 -2.37
CA GLU A 342 1.86 -19.17 -1.65
C GLU A 342 0.49 -19.14 -2.33
N GLY A 343 0.05 -17.96 -2.79
CA GLY A 343 -1.19 -17.81 -3.54
C GLY A 343 -1.19 -18.62 -4.83
N MET A 344 -0.09 -18.58 -5.59
CA MET A 344 0.09 -19.38 -6.79
C MET A 344 0.16 -20.87 -6.48
N MET A 345 0.96 -21.26 -5.49
CA MET A 345 1.12 -22.65 -5.10
C MET A 345 -0.20 -23.27 -4.66
N LYS A 346 -1.08 -22.53 -3.97
CA LYS A 346 -2.42 -23.00 -3.64
C LYS A 346 -3.22 -23.45 -4.87
N TYR A 347 -3.14 -22.72 -5.99
CA TYR A 347 -3.80 -23.13 -7.24
C TYR A 347 -3.06 -24.27 -7.93
N TYR A 348 -1.73 -24.27 -7.86
CA TYR A 348 -0.89 -25.29 -8.46
C TYR A 348 -1.04 -26.67 -7.77
N THR A 349 -1.21 -26.68 -6.44
CA THR A 349 -1.39 -27.88 -5.61
C THR A 349 -2.85 -28.28 -5.43
N MET A 350 -3.81 -27.42 -5.81
CA MET A 350 -5.19 -27.88 -5.98
C MET A 350 -5.13 -28.98 -7.01
N GLY A 351 -5.57 -30.18 -6.61
CA GLY A 351 -5.78 -31.28 -7.54
C GLY A 351 -6.52 -30.69 -8.73
N THR A 352 -5.92 -30.77 -9.91
CA THR A 352 -6.66 -30.58 -11.14
C THR A 352 -7.69 -31.68 -11.09
N GLY A 353 -8.89 -31.33 -10.63
CA GLY A 353 -10.05 -32.19 -10.72
C GLY A 353 -10.19 -32.48 -12.20
N GLY A 354 -9.65 -33.62 -12.60
CA GLY A 354 -10.15 -34.28 -13.78
C GLY A 354 -11.65 -34.45 -13.56
N GLY A 355 -12.40 -34.43 -14.66
CA GLY A 355 -13.44 -35.43 -14.76
C GLY A 355 -12.84 -36.84 -14.61
N ASP A 356 -13.58 -37.85 -15.06
CA ASP A 356 -13.30 -39.27 -14.81
C ASP A 356 -12.07 -39.84 -15.57
N GLY A 357 -10.95 -39.13 -15.56
CA GLY A 357 -9.68 -39.57 -16.12
C GLY A 357 -8.98 -40.57 -15.20
N ALA A 358 -8.29 -41.53 -15.82
CA ALA A 358 -7.53 -42.57 -15.14
C ALA A 358 -6.54 -42.02 -14.09
N PRO A 359 -6.25 -42.76 -13.00
CA PRO A 359 -5.25 -42.42 -11.97
C PRO A 359 -3.88 -42.00 -12.54
N GLU A 360 -3.55 -42.52 -13.72
CA GLU A 360 -2.36 -42.23 -14.51
C GLU A 360 -2.25 -40.75 -14.94
N ASN A 361 -3.38 -40.04 -15.03
CA ASN A 361 -3.46 -38.63 -15.40
C ASN A 361 -3.31 -37.68 -14.19
N PHE A 362 -3.26 -38.22 -12.96
CA PHE A 362 -3.02 -37.44 -11.77
C PHE A 362 -1.51 -37.31 -11.56
N ALA A 363 -0.90 -36.33 -12.22
CA ALA A 363 0.46 -35.94 -11.88
C ALA A 363 0.47 -35.34 -10.47
N ASP A 364 1.20 -35.97 -9.55
CA ASP A 364 1.60 -35.38 -8.29
C ASP A 364 2.16 -33.99 -8.60
N TRP A 365 1.63 -32.95 -7.94
CA TRP A 365 2.01 -31.57 -8.23
C TRP A 365 3.53 -31.35 -8.06
N TRP A 366 4.18 -32.22 -7.29
CA TRP A 366 5.62 -32.30 -7.10
C TRP A 366 6.39 -32.60 -8.41
N ASP A 367 5.82 -33.46 -9.26
CA ASP A 367 6.44 -33.96 -10.49
C ASP A 367 6.05 -33.19 -11.74
N ARG A 368 5.10 -32.26 -11.62
CA ARG A 368 4.68 -31.40 -12.73
C ARG A 368 5.86 -30.60 -13.28
N ASP A 369 5.89 -30.51 -14.61
CA ASP A 369 6.88 -29.71 -15.34
C ASP A 369 6.71 -28.22 -15.02
N GLU A 370 7.83 -27.50 -14.93
CA GLU A 370 7.84 -26.11 -14.45
C GLU A 370 7.10 -25.16 -15.42
N SER A 371 6.95 -25.52 -16.70
CA SER A 371 6.15 -24.74 -17.66
C SER A 371 4.65 -24.81 -17.36
N HIS A 372 4.17 -25.78 -16.57
CA HIS A 372 2.75 -25.85 -16.16
C HIS A 372 2.33 -24.66 -15.31
N ILE A 373 3.26 -23.92 -14.72
CA ILE A 373 2.92 -22.70 -14.02
C ILE A 373 2.21 -21.69 -14.93
N MET A 374 2.47 -21.76 -16.25
CA MET A 374 1.83 -20.95 -17.29
C MET A 374 0.35 -21.19 -17.49
N THR A 375 -0.22 -22.28 -16.97
CA THR A 375 -1.67 -22.47 -17.00
C THR A 375 -2.36 -21.71 -15.86
N TYR A 376 -1.60 -21.25 -14.86
CA TYR A 376 -2.11 -20.56 -13.66
C TYR A 376 -1.70 -19.08 -13.58
N THR A 377 -0.62 -18.69 -14.25
CA THR A 377 -0.16 -17.30 -14.40
C THR A 377 -0.73 -16.47 -15.57
N PRO A 378 -1.44 -16.98 -16.60
CA PRO A 378 -1.74 -16.19 -17.81
C PRO A 378 -2.77 -15.09 -17.54
N GLN A 379 -3.47 -15.15 -16.39
CA GLN A 379 -4.36 -14.09 -15.94
C GLN A 379 -3.59 -12.86 -15.41
N ARG A 380 -2.26 -12.95 -15.19
CA ARG A 380 -1.39 -11.91 -14.63
C ARG A 380 0.07 -12.08 -15.06
N ALA A 381 0.48 -11.53 -16.21
CA ALA A 381 1.89 -11.51 -16.66
C ALA A 381 2.88 -11.04 -15.57
N GLN A 382 2.45 -10.14 -14.69
CA GLN A 382 3.18 -9.68 -13.50
C GLN A 382 3.58 -10.77 -12.48
N LEU A 383 3.01 -11.99 -12.55
CA LEU A 383 3.34 -13.13 -11.69
C LEU A 383 4.25 -14.15 -12.38
N PHE A 384 4.66 -13.92 -13.62
CA PHE A 384 5.47 -14.86 -14.39
C PHE A 384 6.81 -15.19 -13.72
N TYR A 385 7.38 -14.24 -12.97
CA TYR A 385 8.60 -14.43 -12.17
C TYR A 385 8.51 -15.58 -11.16
N LEU A 386 7.30 -15.95 -10.72
CA LEU A 386 7.10 -17.06 -9.78
C LEU A 386 7.50 -18.42 -10.38
N ALA A 387 7.59 -18.54 -11.71
CA ALA A 387 8.14 -19.72 -12.38
C ALA A 387 9.58 -20.00 -11.95
N ILE A 388 10.38 -18.94 -11.86
CA ILE A 388 11.78 -18.99 -11.41
C ILE A 388 11.83 -19.38 -9.93
N VAL A 389 10.96 -18.77 -9.11
CA VAL A 389 10.86 -19.09 -7.68
C VAL A 389 10.48 -20.56 -7.48
N PHE A 390 9.54 -21.08 -8.26
CA PHE A 390 9.15 -22.49 -8.22
C PHE A 390 10.31 -23.43 -8.57
N MET A 391 11.07 -23.11 -9.62
CA MET A 391 12.27 -23.88 -9.97
C MET A 391 13.30 -23.90 -8.83
N TRP A 392 13.59 -22.75 -8.20
CA TRP A 392 14.49 -22.71 -7.05
C TRP A 392 13.95 -23.48 -5.84
N ASP A 393 12.65 -23.35 -5.54
CA ASP A 393 12.01 -24.08 -4.42
C ASP A 393 12.09 -25.59 -4.67
N LYS A 394 11.77 -26.05 -5.89
CA LYS A 394 11.86 -27.45 -6.32
C LYS A 394 13.28 -28.00 -6.19
N LEU A 395 14.29 -27.27 -6.64
CA LEU A 395 15.71 -27.64 -6.51
C LEU A 395 16.16 -27.82 -5.04
N LYS A 396 15.45 -27.21 -4.09
CA LYS A 396 15.74 -27.29 -2.65
C LYS A 396 14.75 -28.14 -1.86
N ASN A 397 13.93 -28.95 -2.54
CA ASN A 397 12.89 -29.79 -1.94
C ASN A 397 11.78 -28.99 -1.23
N PHE A 398 11.34 -27.90 -1.85
CA PHE A 398 10.16 -27.12 -1.47
C PHE A 398 10.18 -26.50 -0.06
N PRO A 399 11.27 -25.84 0.38
CA PRO A 399 11.34 -25.23 1.71
C PRO A 399 10.34 -24.08 1.90
N LEU A 400 9.88 -23.39 0.85
CA LEU A 400 8.89 -22.31 0.94
C LEU A 400 7.46 -22.84 0.90
N THR A 401 7.20 -23.94 0.19
CA THR A 401 5.85 -24.54 0.10
C THR A 401 5.47 -25.23 1.42
N PRO A 402 4.26 -25.00 1.99
CA PRO A 402 3.81 -25.75 3.15
C PRO A 402 3.76 -27.25 2.83
N PRO A 403 4.03 -28.16 3.79
CA PRO A 403 3.82 -29.59 3.56
C PRO A 403 2.35 -29.83 3.21
N CYS A 404 2.06 -30.12 1.94
CA CYS A 404 0.75 -30.66 1.58
C CYS A 404 0.70 -32.09 2.12
N ALA A 405 -0.37 -32.42 2.84
CA ALA A 405 -0.61 -33.80 3.26
C ALA A 405 -0.52 -34.70 2.02
N LYS A 406 0.30 -35.75 2.06
CA LYS A 406 0.30 -36.82 1.06
C LYS A 406 -1.14 -37.29 0.89
N MET A 407 -1.55 -37.56 -0.36
CA MET A 407 -2.91 -38.04 -0.64
C MET A 407 -3.28 -39.22 0.28
N PRO A 408 -4.55 -39.29 0.75
CA PRO A 408 -5.00 -40.43 1.56
C PRO A 408 -4.78 -41.74 0.79
N PRO A 409 -4.31 -42.82 1.45
CA PRO A 409 -4.27 -44.14 0.83
C PRO A 409 -5.71 -44.57 0.48
N GLY A 410 -5.99 -44.83 -0.80
CA GLY A 410 -7.30 -45.32 -1.25
C GLY A 410 -7.97 -44.57 -2.40
N CYS A 411 -7.34 -43.55 -3.00
CA CYS A 411 -7.87 -42.87 -4.19
C CYS A 411 -7.78 -43.66 -5.51
N GLY A 412 -7.58 -44.99 -5.43
CA GLY A 412 -7.77 -45.92 -6.54
C GLY A 412 -8.85 -46.92 -6.15
N ARG A 413 -10.11 -46.62 -6.47
CA ARG A 413 -11.16 -47.62 -6.52
C ARG A 413 -12.03 -47.35 -7.73
N GLU A 414 -12.15 -48.39 -8.53
CA GLU A 414 -12.98 -48.55 -9.72
C GLU A 414 -14.44 -48.22 -9.40
N ASP A 415 -15.12 -47.45 -10.25
CA ASP A 415 -16.31 -47.89 -10.98
C ASP A 415 -17.18 -46.73 -11.54
N GLU A 416 -17.55 -46.92 -12.81
CA GLU A 416 -18.77 -46.52 -13.55
C GLU A 416 -19.03 -45.07 -14.03
N GLU A 417 -18.91 -44.96 -15.36
CA GLU A 417 -19.53 -44.11 -16.40
C GLU A 417 -20.59 -43.05 -16.00
N GLY A 418 -20.43 -41.83 -16.53
CA GLY A 418 -21.52 -40.85 -16.64
C GLY A 418 -21.14 -39.52 -17.31
N ASP A 419 -21.70 -39.29 -18.49
CA ASP A 419 -21.36 -38.28 -19.50
C ASP A 419 -21.81 -36.81 -19.22
N ASP A 420 -21.04 -35.91 -19.85
CA ASP A 420 -21.36 -34.64 -20.52
C ASP A 420 -21.56 -33.25 -19.86
N SER A 421 -20.74 -32.32 -20.39
CA SER A 421 -20.93 -30.90 -20.73
C SER A 421 -21.24 -29.80 -19.69
N SER A 422 -20.40 -28.76 -19.64
CA SER A 422 -20.70 -27.43 -20.24
C SER A 422 -19.79 -26.28 -19.74
N LYS A 423 -19.56 -25.31 -20.63
CA LYS A 423 -18.64 -24.16 -20.54
C LYS A 423 -19.33 -22.89 -20.01
N THR A 424 -18.54 -21.97 -19.41
CA THR A 424 -18.32 -20.52 -19.76
C THR A 424 -18.14 -19.60 -18.51
N PRO A 425 -17.86 -18.27 -18.60
CA PRO A 425 -16.54 -17.65 -18.38
C PRO A 425 -16.51 -16.64 -17.21
N VAL A 426 -15.31 -16.16 -16.80
CA VAL A 426 -15.14 -15.14 -15.74
C VAL A 426 -14.37 -13.92 -16.25
N PRO A 427 -14.79 -12.67 -15.93
CA PRO A 427 -14.19 -11.44 -16.46
C PRO A 427 -13.01 -10.91 -15.64
N THR A 428 -12.09 -10.26 -16.35
CA THR A 428 -10.92 -9.51 -15.87
C THR A 428 -11.28 -8.09 -15.41
N LYS A 429 -10.62 -7.55 -14.35
CA LYS A 429 -9.89 -6.26 -14.39
C LYS A 429 -9.22 -5.83 -13.07
N SER A 430 -8.25 -4.95 -13.27
CA SER A 430 -7.06 -4.54 -12.51
C SER A 430 -7.27 -3.44 -11.43
N ASN A 431 -6.20 -3.21 -10.67
CA ASN A 431 -6.11 -2.39 -9.46
C ASN A 431 -5.76 -0.90 -9.67
N LYS A 432 -6.03 -0.16 -8.59
CA LYS A 432 -6.07 1.29 -8.28
C LYS A 432 -4.70 1.99 -8.11
N SER A 433 -4.75 3.32 -7.92
CA SER A 433 -3.83 4.07 -7.05
C SER A 433 -4.57 4.90 -5.98
N ASP A 434 -3.88 5.13 -4.85
CA ASP A 434 -4.40 5.37 -3.50
C ASP A 434 -4.53 6.86 -3.10
N GLY A 435 -5.64 7.49 -3.47
CA GLY A 435 -6.29 8.53 -2.63
C GLY A 435 -7.64 8.03 -2.08
N THR A 436 -7.96 6.78 -2.42
CA THR A 436 -9.33 6.31 -2.47
C THR A 436 -9.67 5.52 -1.22
N ILE A 437 -8.76 5.03 -0.38
CA ILE A 437 -9.03 3.96 0.62
C ILE A 437 -10.27 4.19 1.51
N LEU A 438 -10.54 5.40 2.03
CA LEU A 438 -11.78 5.65 2.79
C LEU A 438 -13.03 5.72 1.89
N LYS A 439 -12.97 6.45 0.77
CA LYS A 439 -14.02 6.46 -0.28
C LYS A 439 -14.16 5.12 -1.01
N ALA A 440 -13.14 4.28 -0.98
CA ALA A 440 -13.02 2.99 -1.64
C ALA A 440 -13.51 1.90 -0.72
N ILE A 441 -13.44 2.09 0.61
CA ILE A 441 -14.09 1.24 1.61
C ILE A 441 -15.58 1.56 1.64
N GLU A 442 -15.96 2.85 1.58
CA GLU A 442 -17.35 3.28 1.40
C GLU A 442 -17.89 2.80 0.04
N LYS A 443 -17.14 3.00 -1.05
CA LYS A 443 -17.41 2.36 -2.35
C LYS A 443 -17.27 0.83 -2.33
N PHE A 444 -16.55 0.19 -1.41
CA PHE A 444 -16.48 -1.29 -1.35
C PHE A 444 -17.71 -1.84 -0.65
N SER A 445 -18.18 -1.19 0.43
CA SER A 445 -19.46 -1.52 1.05
C SER A 445 -20.61 -1.18 0.12
N GLU A 446 -20.56 -0.05 -0.59
CA GLU A 446 -21.55 0.31 -1.61
C GLU A 446 -21.47 -0.64 -2.79
N LYS A 447 -20.28 -0.95 -3.35
CA LYS A 447 -20.13 -1.91 -4.46
C LYS A 447 -20.47 -3.34 -4.06
N ARG A 448 -20.23 -3.75 -2.80
CA ARG A 448 -20.71 -5.03 -2.27
C ARG A 448 -22.23 -5.00 -2.10
N MET A 449 -22.81 -3.87 -1.66
CA MET A 449 -24.27 -3.69 -1.68
C MET A 449 -24.83 -3.59 -3.10
N GLU A 450 -24.10 -3.06 -4.08
CA GLU A 450 -24.48 -2.95 -5.49
C GLU A 450 -24.46 -4.33 -6.12
N THR A 451 -23.37 -5.10 -5.99
CA THR A 451 -23.29 -6.49 -6.45
C THR A 451 -24.28 -7.40 -5.74
N THR A 452 -24.66 -7.11 -4.49
CA THR A 452 -25.71 -7.88 -3.81
C THR A 452 -27.11 -7.36 -4.13
N LYS A 453 -27.29 -6.09 -4.51
CA LYS A 453 -28.52 -5.57 -5.12
C LYS A 453 -28.70 -6.13 -6.53
N GLU A 454 -27.64 -6.28 -7.30
CA GLU A 454 -27.59 -6.98 -8.59
C GLU A 454 -27.92 -8.46 -8.39
N LEU A 455 -27.35 -9.11 -7.37
CA LEU A 455 -27.72 -10.47 -7.00
C LEU A 455 -29.20 -10.56 -6.59
N ILE A 456 -29.70 -9.61 -5.80
CA ILE A 456 -31.11 -9.53 -5.41
C ILE A 456 -32.00 -9.23 -6.62
N ASN A 457 -31.59 -8.39 -7.56
CA ASN A 457 -32.33 -8.07 -8.78
C ASN A 457 -32.33 -9.26 -9.76
N ALA A 458 -31.20 -9.98 -9.86
CA ALA A 458 -31.08 -11.21 -10.63
C ALA A 458 -31.91 -12.34 -10.01
N ILE A 459 -31.99 -12.40 -8.68
CA ILE A 459 -32.91 -13.30 -7.95
C ILE A 459 -34.36 -12.85 -8.19
N GLN A 460 -34.66 -11.56 -8.05
CA GLN A 460 -36.00 -10.96 -8.20
C GLN A 460 -36.51 -10.95 -9.64
N GLY A 461 -35.68 -11.28 -10.63
CA GLY A 461 -36.11 -11.41 -12.03
C GLY A 461 -36.85 -10.17 -12.52
N LYS A 462 -36.27 -8.98 -12.29
CA LYS A 462 -36.77 -7.73 -12.86
C LYS A 462 -36.23 -7.54 -14.28
N ASP A 463 -36.47 -8.52 -15.14
CA ASP A 463 -36.52 -8.25 -16.58
C ASP A 463 -37.98 -8.01 -16.89
N ASP A 464 -38.28 -6.77 -17.29
CA ASP A 464 -39.58 -6.30 -17.79
C ASP A 464 -39.94 -6.96 -19.15
N SER A 465 -39.51 -8.20 -19.40
CA SER A 465 -40.06 -9.04 -20.48
C SER A 465 -41.32 -9.71 -19.97
N ASP A 466 -42.40 -8.94 -20.07
CA ASP A 466 -43.75 -9.39 -20.37
C ASP A 466 -43.96 -10.91 -20.47
N LYS A 467 -44.90 -11.41 -19.67
CA LYS A 467 -45.71 -12.59 -20.01
C LYS A 467 -44.92 -13.88 -20.30
N GLU A 468 -44.55 -14.61 -19.24
CA GLU A 468 -44.43 -16.09 -19.29
C GLU A 468 -45.82 -16.73 -19.50
N THR A 469 -46.56 -16.33 -20.54
CA THR A 469 -47.90 -16.84 -20.86
C THR A 469 -47.90 -18.24 -21.48
N GLY A 470 -46.78 -18.97 -21.42
CA GLY A 470 -46.64 -20.31 -22.01
C GLY A 470 -45.90 -21.33 -21.15
N MET A 471 -45.45 -20.97 -19.94
CA MET A 471 -44.78 -21.93 -19.06
C MET A 471 -45.82 -22.71 -18.27
N ASP A 472 -45.73 -24.05 -18.26
CA ASP A 472 -46.66 -24.88 -17.52
C ASP A 472 -46.61 -24.53 -16.02
N SER A 473 -47.77 -24.61 -15.36
CA SER A 473 -47.93 -24.26 -13.95
C SER A 473 -46.96 -25.03 -13.05
N LYS A 474 -46.62 -26.28 -13.44
CA LYS A 474 -45.68 -27.15 -12.74
C LYS A 474 -44.24 -26.64 -12.85
N ASP A 475 -43.82 -26.23 -14.04
CA ASP A 475 -42.48 -25.70 -14.29
C ASP A 475 -42.28 -24.35 -13.61
N ARG A 476 -43.33 -23.51 -13.60
CA ARG A 476 -43.34 -22.24 -12.86
C ARG A 476 -43.22 -22.45 -11.35
N ALA A 477 -43.92 -23.44 -10.79
CA ALA A 477 -43.80 -23.79 -9.38
C ALA A 477 -42.40 -24.31 -9.02
N ALA A 478 -41.81 -25.16 -9.88
CA ALA A 478 -40.45 -25.68 -9.70
C ALA A 478 -39.40 -24.55 -9.69
N LEU A 479 -39.51 -23.57 -10.61
CA LEU A 479 -38.65 -22.41 -10.66
C LEU A 479 -38.76 -21.53 -9.40
N ILE A 480 -39.97 -21.32 -8.89
CA ILE A 480 -40.19 -20.55 -7.64
C ILE A 480 -39.56 -21.29 -6.44
N VAL A 481 -39.70 -22.61 -6.36
CA VAL A 481 -39.08 -23.43 -5.29
C VAL A 481 -37.54 -23.34 -5.36
N GLU A 482 -36.96 -23.39 -6.55
CA GLU A 482 -35.51 -23.21 -6.74
C GLU A 482 -35.06 -21.82 -6.27
N ARG A 483 -35.80 -20.76 -6.63
CA ARG A 483 -35.53 -19.38 -6.18
C ARG A 483 -35.63 -19.24 -4.66
N ILE A 484 -36.63 -19.88 -4.02
CA ILE A 484 -36.76 -19.94 -2.55
C ILE A 484 -35.51 -20.59 -1.94
N SER A 485 -35.09 -21.75 -2.46
CA SER A 485 -33.92 -22.48 -1.97
C SER A 485 -32.65 -21.64 -2.02
N LYS A 486 -32.34 -21.06 -3.20
CA LYS A 486 -31.16 -20.19 -3.39
C LYS A 486 -31.19 -18.96 -2.48
N THR A 487 -32.36 -18.35 -2.30
CA THR A 487 -32.52 -17.16 -1.45
C THR A 487 -32.32 -17.52 0.03
N TRP A 488 -32.81 -18.69 0.46
CA TRP A 488 -32.65 -19.20 1.81
C TRP A 488 -31.18 -19.52 2.14
N ASP A 489 -30.47 -20.19 1.24
CA ASP A 489 -29.03 -20.46 1.41
C ASP A 489 -28.21 -19.18 1.51
N THR A 490 -28.57 -18.17 0.71
CA THR A 490 -27.94 -16.85 0.75
C THR A 490 -28.22 -16.15 2.08
N GLN A 491 -29.46 -16.20 2.59
CA GLN A 491 -29.80 -15.67 3.91
C GLN A 491 -28.98 -16.34 5.02
N LYS A 492 -28.84 -17.67 4.98
CA LYS A 492 -28.08 -18.43 5.98
C LYS A 492 -26.60 -18.01 6.01
N LYS A 493 -25.96 -17.82 4.84
CA LYS A 493 -24.59 -17.30 4.74
C LYS A 493 -24.46 -15.92 5.41
N PHE A 494 -25.42 -15.02 5.20
CA PHE A 494 -25.39 -13.70 5.85
C PHE A 494 -25.62 -13.77 7.37
N GLU A 495 -26.39 -14.74 7.87
CA GLU A 495 -26.58 -14.98 9.31
C GLU A 495 -25.31 -15.53 9.98
N GLU A 496 -24.57 -16.41 9.30
CA GLU A 496 -23.25 -16.88 9.72
C GLU A 496 -22.23 -15.73 9.76
N ASP A 497 -22.16 -14.93 8.70
CA ASP A 497 -21.32 -13.72 8.64
C ASP A 497 -21.64 -12.73 9.77
N LEU A 498 -22.93 -12.50 10.05
CA LEU A 498 -23.37 -11.63 11.15
C LEU A 498 -22.85 -12.14 12.50
N THR A 499 -22.87 -13.46 12.72
CA THR A 499 -22.34 -14.09 13.93
C THR A 499 -20.82 -13.92 14.02
N ASN A 500 -20.11 -14.13 12.92
CA ASN A 500 -18.68 -13.92 12.82
C ASN A 500 -18.27 -12.47 13.12
N TYR A 501 -19.02 -11.48 12.59
CA TYR A 501 -18.75 -10.07 12.85
C TYR A 501 -19.05 -9.67 14.31
N LYS A 502 -20.09 -10.21 14.94
CA LYS A 502 -20.34 -10.04 16.39
C LYS A 502 -19.18 -10.58 17.23
N ASN A 503 -18.67 -11.77 16.89
CA ASN A 503 -17.50 -12.37 17.57
C ASN A 503 -16.22 -11.55 17.33
N LYS A 504 -16.03 -11.00 16.12
CA LYS A 504 -14.92 -10.10 15.81
C LYS A 504 -15.01 -8.80 16.63
N ARG A 505 -16.21 -8.27 16.85
CA ARG A 505 -16.45 -7.08 17.67
C ARG A 505 -16.04 -7.31 19.13
N THR A 506 -16.44 -8.42 19.74
CA THR A 506 -16.05 -8.76 21.13
C THR A 506 -14.53 -9.00 21.27
N ARG A 507 -13.90 -9.61 20.25
CA ARG A 507 -12.42 -9.74 20.19
C ARG A 507 -11.71 -8.39 20.09
N ILE A 508 -12.24 -7.43 19.34
CA ILE A 508 -11.66 -6.07 19.25
C ILE A 508 -11.82 -5.35 20.59
N GLU A 509 -12.97 -5.50 21.23
CA GLU A 509 -13.27 -4.90 22.52
C GLU A 509 -12.31 -5.35 23.62
N THR A 510 -12.02 -6.65 23.68
CA THR A 510 -11.06 -7.24 24.62
C THR A 510 -9.60 -6.90 24.26
N LYS A 511 -9.22 -7.02 22.98
CA LYS A 511 -7.83 -6.82 22.52
C LYS A 511 -7.33 -5.39 22.64
N TYR A 512 -8.22 -4.39 22.52
CA TYR A 512 -7.86 -2.97 22.53
C TYR A 512 -8.43 -2.23 23.74
N ALA A 513 -8.54 -2.89 24.90
CA ALA A 513 -9.04 -2.28 26.13
C ALA A 513 -8.23 -1.04 26.57
N THR A 514 -6.92 -1.01 26.29
CA THR A 514 -6.00 0.06 26.69
C THR A 514 -5.74 1.13 25.61
N ASP A 515 -6.10 0.89 24.35
CA ASP A 515 -5.87 1.82 23.22
C ASP A 515 -7.21 2.26 22.61
N GLU A 516 -7.81 3.27 23.25
CA GLU A 516 -9.17 3.75 22.95
C GLU A 516 -9.31 4.28 21.52
N LYS A 517 -8.28 4.96 20.99
CA LYS A 517 -8.30 5.53 19.63
C LYS A 517 -8.32 4.42 18.57
N LYS A 518 -7.51 3.37 18.76
CA LYS A 518 -7.47 2.22 17.86
C LYS A 518 -8.70 1.33 18.01
N LYS A 519 -9.22 1.15 19.24
CA LYS A 519 -10.50 0.48 19.53
C LYS A 519 -11.63 1.14 18.76
N LYS A 520 -11.80 2.47 18.90
CA LYS A 520 -12.86 3.25 18.24
C LYS A 520 -12.81 3.14 16.72
N LYS A 521 -11.62 3.26 16.12
CA LYS A 521 -11.44 3.13 14.65
C LYS A 521 -11.83 1.73 14.15
N LYS A 522 -11.44 0.68 14.86
CA LYS A 522 -11.74 -0.71 14.47
C LYS A 522 -13.19 -1.12 14.74
N MET A 523 -13.78 -0.68 15.86
CA MET A 523 -15.19 -0.91 16.17
C MET A 523 -16.09 -0.26 15.12
N LYS A 524 -15.85 1.00 14.74
CA LYS A 524 -16.64 1.68 13.71
C LYS A 524 -16.70 0.89 12.39
N LYS A 525 -15.60 0.23 12.01
CA LYS A 525 -15.55 -0.61 10.81
C LYS A 525 -16.43 -1.87 10.96
N VAL A 526 -16.30 -2.59 12.07
CA VAL A 526 -17.07 -3.82 12.30
C VAL A 526 -18.55 -3.54 12.52
N ASP A 527 -18.90 -2.43 13.17
CA ASP A 527 -20.30 -2.01 13.34
C ASP A 527 -20.96 -1.68 11.98
N GLY A 528 -20.19 -1.13 11.04
CA GLY A 528 -20.64 -0.95 9.64
C GLY A 528 -20.91 -2.28 8.93
N GLU A 529 -20.00 -3.26 9.05
CA GLU A 529 -20.17 -4.62 8.51
C GLU A 529 -21.43 -5.31 9.10
N ILE A 530 -21.65 -5.19 10.42
CA ILE A 530 -22.84 -5.73 11.12
C ILE A 530 -24.13 -5.10 10.61
N THR A 531 -24.15 -3.78 10.43
CA THR A 531 -25.35 -3.06 10.00
C THR A 531 -25.74 -3.47 8.58
N SER A 532 -24.77 -3.55 7.67
CA SER A 532 -24.99 -4.02 6.30
C SER A 532 -25.53 -5.45 6.26
N CYS A 533 -24.95 -6.40 7.02
CA CYS A 533 -25.48 -7.77 7.08
C CYS A 533 -26.94 -7.82 7.57
N LYS A 534 -27.32 -7.01 8.56
CA LYS A 534 -28.71 -6.96 9.06
C LYS A 534 -29.68 -6.45 8.01
N GLU A 535 -29.31 -5.43 7.25
CA GLU A 535 -30.14 -4.88 6.17
C GLU A 535 -30.34 -5.91 5.05
N MET A 536 -29.29 -6.64 4.68
CA MET A 536 -29.35 -7.70 3.68
C MET A 536 -30.26 -8.85 4.11
N ILE A 537 -30.11 -9.35 5.34
CA ILE A 537 -30.99 -10.39 5.90
C ILE A 537 -32.46 -9.92 5.88
N LYS A 538 -32.73 -8.65 6.21
CA LYS A 538 -34.08 -8.07 6.16
C LYS A 538 -34.65 -8.06 4.73
N SER A 539 -33.83 -7.68 3.74
CA SER A 539 -34.24 -7.66 2.33
C SER A 539 -34.55 -9.08 1.82
N LEU A 540 -33.66 -10.05 2.09
CA LEU A 540 -33.84 -11.44 1.67
C LEU A 540 -35.08 -12.08 2.27
N LYS A 541 -35.39 -11.80 3.55
CA LYS A 541 -36.65 -12.24 4.18
C LYS A 541 -37.88 -11.72 3.45
N LYS A 542 -37.88 -10.44 3.08
CA LYS A 542 -38.97 -9.84 2.30
C LYS A 542 -39.15 -10.52 0.95
N THR A 543 -38.04 -10.81 0.26
CA THR A 543 -38.07 -11.54 -1.03
C THR A 543 -38.59 -12.96 -0.87
N LEU A 544 -38.19 -13.69 0.17
CA LEU A 544 -38.72 -15.03 0.47
C LEU A 544 -40.23 -15.00 0.71
N ASP A 545 -40.73 -14.00 1.43
CA ASP A 545 -42.17 -13.86 1.67
C ASP A 545 -42.94 -13.60 0.35
N THR A 546 -42.36 -12.83 -0.58
CA THR A 546 -42.91 -12.65 -1.92
C THR A 546 -42.96 -13.96 -2.70
N TYR A 547 -41.86 -14.72 -2.78
CA TYR A 547 -41.86 -16.00 -3.51
C TYR A 547 -42.80 -17.04 -2.90
N ARG A 548 -42.93 -17.07 -1.57
CA ARG A 548 -43.90 -17.95 -0.90
C ARG A 548 -45.33 -17.58 -1.26
N LYS A 549 -45.62 -16.27 -1.39
CA LYS A 549 -46.93 -15.80 -1.85
C LYS A 549 -47.18 -16.22 -3.30
N ASP A 550 -46.21 -16.00 -4.19
CA ASP A 550 -46.33 -16.37 -5.61
C ASP A 550 -46.52 -17.89 -5.78
N LEU A 551 -45.82 -18.71 -5.00
CA LEU A 551 -45.98 -20.16 -5.00
C LEU A 551 -47.40 -20.57 -4.57
N ASN A 552 -47.95 -19.91 -3.55
CA ASN A 552 -49.32 -20.15 -3.11
C ASN A 552 -50.34 -19.75 -4.18
N ASP A 553 -50.11 -18.63 -4.88
CA ASP A 553 -50.99 -18.17 -5.96
C ASP A 553 -50.99 -19.16 -7.13
N VAL A 554 -49.81 -19.67 -7.54
CA VAL A 554 -49.69 -20.72 -8.59
C VAL A 554 -50.42 -22.01 -8.19
N ASN A 555 -50.27 -22.46 -6.94
CA ASN A 555 -50.96 -23.66 -6.44
C ASN A 555 -52.49 -23.48 -6.41
N ASN A 556 -52.96 -22.28 -6.05
CA ASN A 556 -54.39 -21.97 -6.02
C ASN A 556 -55.02 -21.90 -7.42
N ASP A 557 -54.29 -21.39 -8.41
CA ASP A 557 -54.76 -21.33 -9.81
C ASP A 557 -54.83 -22.72 -10.46
N GLY A 558 -53.87 -23.61 -10.17
CA GLY A 558 -53.93 -25.01 -10.61
C GLY A 558 -55.14 -25.76 -10.04
N THR A 559 -55.50 -25.46 -8.79
CA THR A 559 -56.67 -26.07 -8.12
C THR A 559 -58.00 -25.57 -8.71
N LYS A 560 -58.07 -24.31 -9.16
CA LYS A 560 -59.27 -23.75 -9.81
C LYS A 560 -59.51 -24.32 -11.22
N ARG A 561 -58.45 -24.59 -11.99
CA ARG A 561 -58.57 -25.20 -13.33
C ARG A 561 -59.07 -26.65 -13.27
N LEU A 562 -58.58 -27.43 -12.31
CA LEU A 562 -59.03 -28.81 -12.08
C LEU A 562 -60.51 -28.91 -11.66
N ASN A 563 -61.06 -27.87 -11.05
CA ASN A 563 -62.49 -27.80 -10.70
C ASN A 563 -63.38 -27.33 -11.87
N TYR A 564 -62.83 -26.78 -12.95
CA TYR A 564 -63.59 -26.29 -14.11
C TYR A 564 -63.78 -27.37 -15.19
N ASP A 565 -62.78 -28.25 -15.38
CA ASP A 565 -62.85 -29.37 -16.34
C ASP A 565 -63.66 -30.57 -15.83
N GLY A 566 -64.20 -30.50 -14.60
CA GLY A 566 -65.03 -31.54 -13.99
C GLY A 566 -66.53 -31.40 -14.19
N ASN A 567 -67.02 -30.42 -14.98
CA ASN A 567 -68.45 -30.09 -15.05
C ASN A 567 -69.07 -30.09 -16.47
N GLU A 568 -68.44 -30.74 -17.46
CA GLU A 568 -69.07 -31.04 -18.75
C GLU A 568 -69.28 -32.54 -18.92
N SER A 569 -70.40 -33.03 -18.37
CA SER A 569 -71.06 -34.26 -18.79
C SER A 569 -72.54 -34.17 -18.40
N ASP A 570 -73.35 -33.61 -19.30
CA ASP A 570 -74.63 -34.17 -19.76
C ASP A 570 -75.53 -33.08 -20.33
N SER A 571 -75.69 -33.07 -21.66
CA SER A 571 -76.98 -32.80 -22.32
C SER A 571 -76.80 -32.82 -23.84
N SER A 572 -77.25 -33.93 -24.41
CA SER A 572 -77.49 -34.24 -25.81
C SER A 572 -78.23 -33.20 -26.66
N SER A 573 -77.97 -33.28 -27.97
CA SER A 573 -78.96 -33.36 -29.08
C SER A 573 -79.13 -32.18 -30.04
N ALA A 574 -79.20 -32.58 -31.32
CA ALA A 574 -79.79 -31.90 -32.50
C ALA A 574 -78.98 -30.74 -33.11
N SER A 575 -78.90 -30.51 -34.42
CA SER A 575 -79.30 -31.20 -35.65
C SER A 575 -78.95 -30.27 -36.82
N GLY A 576 -78.50 -30.80 -37.96
CA GLY A 576 -78.49 -30.13 -39.26
C GLY A 576 -77.43 -29.04 -39.45
N SER A 577 -77.05 -28.64 -40.64
CA SER A 577 -77.32 -29.10 -42.00
C SER A 577 -76.39 -28.26 -42.91
N SER A 578 -75.76 -28.89 -43.89
CA SER A 578 -75.43 -28.38 -45.25
C SER A 578 -74.93 -26.93 -45.48
N ASN A 579 -73.70 -26.79 -46.01
CA ASN A 579 -73.37 -26.34 -47.39
C ASN A 579 -71.86 -26.02 -47.50
N SER A 580 -71.13 -26.61 -48.44
CA SER A 580 -70.71 -26.05 -49.76
C SER A 580 -70.11 -24.64 -49.64
N SER A 581 -68.92 -24.32 -50.17
CA SER A 581 -68.44 -24.57 -51.53
C SER A 581 -66.96 -24.18 -51.65
N ASN A 582 -66.25 -24.87 -52.55
CA ASN A 582 -65.23 -24.41 -53.51
C ASN A 582 -64.38 -23.16 -53.23
N GLU A 583 -63.06 -23.27 -53.40
CA GLU A 583 -62.28 -22.96 -54.64
C GLU A 583 -60.78 -23.22 -54.30
N SER A 584 -60.04 -24.13 -54.97
CA SER A 584 -59.20 -23.94 -56.19
C SER A 584 -58.24 -22.72 -56.07
N ASP A 585 -56.94 -22.74 -56.35
CA ASP A 585 -56.07 -23.49 -57.29
C ASP A 585 -54.59 -23.26 -56.84
N SER A 586 -53.72 -24.27 -56.78
CA SER A 586 -52.63 -24.60 -57.75
C SER A 586 -51.78 -23.42 -58.26
N ASP A 587 -50.52 -23.28 -57.83
CA ASP A 587 -49.28 -23.79 -58.44
C ASP A 587 -48.06 -23.38 -57.60
#